data_AF-A0AAN4Z9G4-F1
#
_entry.id   AF-A0AAN4Z9G4-F1
#
_cell.length_a   1.000
_cell.length_b   1.000
_cell.length_c   1.000
_cell.angle_alpha   90.00
_cell.angle_beta   90.00
_cell.angle_gamma   90.00
#
_symmetry.space_group_name_H-M   'P 1'
#
loop_
_entity.id
_entity.type
_entity.pdbx_description
1 polymer ?
#
loop_
_entity_poly.entity_id
_entity_poly.type
_entity_poly.pdbx_seq_one_letter_code
_entity_poly.pdbx_strand_id
1 'polypeptide(L)'
;LYATLLKWASDDLCLSFFFSEWTARSMHISVTLAILLHMAGVFHVVALSIVRYFTLKKLITGDNHIPWFSYRVCKMMILTIFFSVFLLAIPLSAMCIVARRDEKEDCVKRFAELAMIPTYELEMTDNELLVTFNFWMFHMCDKLVPSLFLCAMTWLIVRKFNQV
;
A
#
# COMPACT_ATOMS: atom_id res chain seq x y z
N LEU A 1 9.41 7.75 1.49
CA LEU A 1 10.54 8.62 1.89
C LEU A 1 11.78 8.35 1.03
N TYR A 2 12.39 7.16 1.07
CA TYR A 2 13.58 6.85 0.25
C TYR A 2 13.35 6.98 -1.26
N ALA A 3 12.28 6.40 -1.81
CA ALA A 3 11.96 6.56 -3.24
C ALA A 3 11.73 8.04 -3.64
N THR A 4 11.15 8.84 -2.74
CA THR A 4 10.91 10.27 -2.96
C THR A 4 12.22 11.06 -2.98
N LEU A 5 13.15 10.76 -2.06
CA LEU A 5 14.47 11.38 -2.02
C LEU A 5 15.33 10.99 -3.23
N LEU A 6 15.26 9.72 -3.64
CA LEU A 6 15.96 9.24 -4.82
C LEU A 6 15.41 9.87 -6.10
N LYS A 7 14.09 10.01 -6.20
CA LYS A 7 13.45 10.74 -7.30
C LYS A 7 13.87 12.20 -7.32
N TRP A 8 13.83 12.88 -6.18
CA TRP A 8 14.30 14.26 -6.06
C TRP A 8 15.77 14.42 -6.46
N ALA A 9 16.65 13.52 -6.02
CA ALA A 9 18.06 13.54 -6.39
C ALA A 9 18.30 13.24 -7.89
N SER A 10 17.42 12.47 -8.53
CA SER A 10 17.45 12.21 -9.97
C SER A 10 16.89 13.38 -10.80
N ASP A 11 15.81 14.01 -10.34
CA ASP A 11 15.06 15.03 -11.07
C ASP A 11 15.66 16.44 -10.89
N ASP A 12 16.02 16.81 -9.65
CA ASP A 12 16.49 18.16 -9.33
C ASP A 12 18.01 18.29 -9.30
N LEU A 13 18.70 17.28 -8.74
CA LEU A 13 20.17 17.28 -8.64
C LEU A 13 20.86 16.66 -9.86
N CYS A 14 20.11 16.00 -10.76
CA CYS A 14 20.63 15.41 -12.00
C CYS A 14 21.82 14.47 -11.81
N LEU A 15 21.84 13.72 -10.69
CA LEU A 15 22.92 12.80 -10.38
C LEU A 15 22.80 11.53 -11.24
N SER A 16 23.71 11.37 -12.21
CA SER A 16 23.73 10.27 -13.18
C SER A 16 23.77 8.86 -12.58
N PHE A 17 24.25 8.71 -11.34
CA PHE A 17 24.17 7.46 -10.58
C PHE A 17 22.72 6.93 -10.46
N PHE A 18 21.73 7.82 -10.39
CA PHE A 18 20.33 7.43 -10.25
C PHE A 18 19.64 7.10 -11.58
N PHE A 19 20.33 7.27 -12.72
CA PHE A 19 19.77 7.00 -14.04
C PHE A 19 19.83 5.53 -14.43
N SER A 20 20.46 4.67 -13.62
CA SER A 20 20.61 3.25 -13.91
C SER A 20 19.28 2.48 -13.80
N GLU A 21 19.15 1.42 -14.62
CA GLU A 21 18.01 0.50 -14.58
C GLU A 21 17.82 -0.13 -13.18
N TRP A 22 18.93 -0.44 -12.51
CA TRP A 22 18.90 -1.01 -11.17
C TRP A 22 18.24 -0.06 -10.17
N THR A 23 18.57 1.23 -10.23
CA THR A 23 17.96 2.25 -9.38
C THR A 23 16.46 2.35 -9.67
N ALA A 24 16.06 2.41 -10.94
CA ALA A 24 14.65 2.48 -11.33
C ALA A 24 13.84 1.27 -10.84
N ARG A 25 14.36 0.04 -11.01
CA ARG A 25 13.73 -1.19 -10.50
C ARG A 25 13.64 -1.20 -8.97
N SER A 26 14.71 -0.76 -8.28
CA SER A 26 14.72 -0.67 -6.82
C SER A 26 13.66 0.31 -6.31
N MET A 27 13.51 1.47 -6.97
CA MET A 27 12.43 2.42 -6.67
C MET A 27 11.05 1.81 -6.89
N HIS A 28 10.83 1.09 -8.00
CA HIS A 28 9.56 0.42 -8.27
C HIS A 28 9.19 -0.56 -7.15
N ILE A 29 10.12 -1.45 -6.79
CA ILE A 29 9.91 -2.44 -5.71
C ILE A 29 9.65 -1.72 -4.38
N SER A 30 10.41 -0.67 -4.08
CA SER A 30 10.27 0.09 -2.84
C SER A 30 8.90 0.75 -2.70
N VAL A 31 8.39 1.38 -3.77
CA VAL A 31 7.06 2.01 -3.78
C VAL A 31 5.96 0.96 -3.62
N THR A 32 6.05 -0.14 -4.36
CA THR A 32 5.08 -1.24 -4.26
C THR A 32 5.06 -1.85 -2.86
N LEU A 33 6.23 -2.11 -2.25
CA LEU A 33 6.31 -2.61 -0.87
C LEU A 33 5.71 -1.61 0.14
N ALA A 34 5.98 -0.31 -0.03
CA ALA A 34 5.42 0.71 0.87
C ALA A 34 3.89 0.73 0.83
N ILE A 35 3.31 0.61 -0.37
CA ILE A 35 1.86 0.49 -0.57
C ILE A 35 1.32 -0.78 0.11
N LEU A 36 1.96 -1.93 -0.09
CA LEU A 36 1.52 -3.19 0.49
C LEU A 36 1.58 -3.19 2.03
N LEU A 37 2.63 -2.60 2.60
CA LEU A 37 2.76 -2.43 4.04
C LEU A 37 1.66 -1.52 4.60
N HIS A 38 1.31 -0.45 3.88
CA HIS A 38 0.22 0.44 4.27
C HIS A 38 -1.12 -0.31 4.30
N MET A 39 -1.43 -1.02 3.23
CA MET A 39 -2.64 -1.87 3.10
C MET A 39 -2.74 -2.93 4.20
N ALA A 40 -1.61 -3.62 4.47
CA ALA A 40 -1.55 -4.59 5.56
C ALA A 40 -1.88 -3.93 6.91
N GLY A 41 -1.32 -2.74 7.17
CA GLY A 41 -1.63 -1.95 8.36
C GLY A 41 -3.12 -1.62 8.47
N VAL A 42 -3.74 -1.15 7.38
CA VAL A 42 -5.17 -0.84 7.34
C VAL A 42 -6.02 -2.08 7.64
N PHE A 43 -5.73 -3.22 7.01
CA PHE A 43 -6.45 -4.47 7.24
C PHE A 43 -6.27 -5.00 8.66
N HIS A 44 -5.10 -4.83 9.27
CA HIS A 44 -4.88 -5.13 10.68
C HIS A 44 -5.76 -4.28 11.61
N VAL A 45 -5.90 -2.98 11.31
CA VAL A 45 -6.77 -2.09 12.10
C VAL A 45 -8.24 -2.50 11.97
N VAL A 46 -8.69 -2.82 10.76
CA VAL A 46 -10.05 -3.36 10.53
C VAL A 46 -10.26 -4.65 11.32
N ALA A 47 -9.35 -5.61 11.21
CA ALA A 47 -9.43 -6.88 11.92
C ALA A 47 -9.46 -6.69 13.45
N LEU A 48 -8.65 -5.78 13.99
CA LEU A 48 -8.65 -5.44 15.40
C LEU A 48 -9.98 -4.85 15.87
N SER A 49 -10.63 -4.03 15.05
CA SER A 49 -11.97 -3.48 15.37
C SER A 49 -13.02 -4.57 15.51
N ILE A 50 -12.97 -5.59 14.65
CA ILE A 50 -13.84 -6.78 14.70
C ILE A 50 -13.61 -7.55 15.99
N VAL A 51 -12.34 -7.84 16.31
CA VAL A 51 -11.97 -8.55 17.54
C VAL A 51 -12.47 -7.80 18.78
N ARG A 52 -12.31 -6.48 18.83
CA ARG A 52 -12.80 -5.67 19.96
C ARG A 52 -14.30 -5.77 20.14
N TYR A 53 -15.07 -5.65 19.06
CA TYR A 53 -16.53 -5.75 19.11
C TYR A 53 -17.01 -7.12 19.59
N PHE A 54 -16.49 -8.22 19.03
CA PHE A 54 -16.90 -9.57 19.45
C PHE A 54 -16.48 -9.88 20.88
N THR A 55 -15.32 -9.39 21.31
CA THR A 55 -14.87 -9.50 22.70
C THR A 55 -15.83 -8.79 23.63
N LEU A 56 -16.20 -7.54 23.33
CA LEU A 56 -17.19 -6.79 24.11
C LEU A 56 -18.55 -7.50 24.15
N LYS A 57 -19.03 -7.98 22.99
CA LYS A 57 -20.30 -8.72 22.90
C LYS A 57 -20.30 -9.95 23.82
N LYS A 58 -19.22 -10.74 23.82
CA LYS A 58 -19.12 -11.93 24.68
C LYS A 58 -19.05 -11.60 26.16
N LEU A 59 -18.29 -10.56 26.54
CA LEU A 59 -18.23 -10.09 27.93
C LEU A 59 -19.62 -9.75 28.48
N ILE A 60 -20.45 -9.08 27.68
CA ILE A 60 -21.82 -8.68 28.08
C ILE A 60 -22.76 -9.89 28.16
N THR A 61 -22.56 -10.92 27.32
CA THR A 61 -23.48 -12.07 27.23
C THR A 61 -23.21 -13.12 28.32
N GLY A 62 -22.18 -12.94 29.16
CA GLY A 62 -21.89 -13.83 30.30
C GLY A 62 -21.31 -15.20 29.94
N ASP A 63 -21.06 -15.47 28.67
CA ASP A 63 -20.52 -16.74 28.16
C ASP A 63 -18.98 -16.80 28.27
N ASN A 64 -18.48 -16.70 29.51
CA ASN A 64 -17.07 -16.47 29.83
C ASN A 64 -16.24 -17.73 30.09
N HIS A 65 -16.83 -18.94 29.96
CA HIS A 65 -16.12 -20.17 30.29
C HIS A 65 -15.04 -20.57 29.27
N ILE A 66 -15.07 -20.02 28.04
CA ILE A 66 -14.07 -20.31 27.00
C ILE A 66 -13.62 -19.02 26.30
N PRO A 67 -12.31 -18.69 26.28
CA PRO A 67 -11.81 -17.55 25.53
C PRO A 67 -12.04 -17.77 24.04
N TRP A 68 -12.88 -16.94 23.44
CA TRP A 68 -13.24 -17.07 22.02
C TRP A 68 -12.08 -16.73 21.08
N PHE A 69 -11.23 -15.79 21.49
CA PHE A 69 -10.06 -15.38 20.74
C PHE A 69 -8.88 -16.28 21.13
N SER A 70 -8.57 -17.23 20.26
CA SER A 70 -7.46 -18.16 20.45
C SER A 70 -6.33 -17.87 19.46
N TYR A 71 -5.15 -18.41 19.74
CA TYR A 71 -4.00 -18.34 18.82
C TYR A 71 -4.36 -18.85 17.41
N ARG A 72 -5.19 -19.89 17.31
CA ARG A 72 -5.65 -20.44 16.02
C ARG A 72 -6.45 -19.42 15.22
N VAL A 73 -7.37 -18.70 15.87
CA VAL A 73 -8.18 -17.65 15.22
C VAL A 73 -7.29 -16.49 14.78
N CYS A 74 -6.38 -16.04 15.66
CA CYS A 74 -5.41 -15.00 15.34
C CYS A 74 -4.53 -15.38 14.13
N LYS A 75 -3.97 -16.60 14.12
CA LYS A 75 -3.15 -17.11 13.01
C LYS A 75 -3.92 -17.12 11.70
N MET A 76 -5.15 -17.64 11.68
CA MET A 76 -5.97 -17.66 10.47
C MET A 76 -6.25 -16.24 9.95
N MET A 77 -6.59 -15.32 10.84
CA MET A 77 -6.83 -13.91 10.51
C MET A 77 -5.60 -13.24 9.88
N ILE A 78 -4.42 -13.42 10.47
CA ILE A 78 -3.16 -12.87 9.94
C ILE A 78 -2.87 -13.44 8.56
N LEU A 79 -3.01 -14.77 8.39
CA LEU A 79 -2.79 -15.43 7.09
C LEU A 79 -3.75 -14.89 6.02
N THR A 80 -5.03 -14.69 6.36
CA THR A 80 -6.00 -14.11 5.43
C THR A 80 -5.60 -12.69 5.03
N ILE A 81 -5.17 -11.84 5.98
CA ILE A 81 -4.72 -10.47 5.69
C ILE A 81 -3.55 -10.47 4.70
N PHE A 82 -2.49 -11.23 4.97
CA PHE A 82 -1.33 -11.28 4.10
C PHE A 82 -1.65 -11.87 2.73
N PHE A 83 -2.52 -12.89 2.67
CA PHE A 83 -2.98 -13.44 1.41
C PHE A 83 -3.76 -12.41 0.58
N SER A 84 -4.66 -11.65 1.21
CA SER A 84 -5.40 -10.57 0.54
C SER A 84 -4.47 -9.47 0.01
N VAL A 85 -3.47 -9.05 0.80
CA VAL A 85 -2.48 -8.05 0.38
C VAL A 85 -1.63 -8.56 -0.79
N PHE A 86 -1.24 -9.83 -0.76
CA PHE A 86 -0.48 -10.46 -1.84
C PHE A 86 -1.25 -10.47 -3.17
N LEU A 87 -2.54 -10.78 -3.14
CA LEU A 87 -3.37 -10.74 -4.35
C LEU A 87 -3.47 -9.33 -4.95
N LEU A 88 -3.53 -8.29 -4.10
CA LEU A 88 -3.54 -6.90 -4.55
C LEU A 88 -2.19 -6.42 -5.10
N ALA A 89 -1.08 -7.06 -4.72
CA ALA A 89 0.25 -6.72 -5.21
C ALA A 89 0.44 -6.94 -6.72
N ILE A 90 -0.27 -7.93 -7.29
CA ILE A 90 -0.14 -8.29 -8.70
C ILE A 90 -0.57 -7.14 -9.61
N PRO A 91 -1.82 -6.65 -9.56
CA PRO A 91 -2.24 -5.55 -10.42
C PRO A 91 -1.50 -4.24 -10.10
N LEU A 92 -1.09 -4.03 -8.85
CA LEU A 92 -0.29 -2.86 -8.45
C LEU A 92 1.09 -2.84 -9.10
N SER A 93 1.80 -3.98 -9.11
CA SER A 93 3.13 -4.05 -9.73
C SER A 93 3.08 -3.97 -11.26
N ALA A 94 1.95 -4.30 -11.87
CA ALA A 94 1.75 -4.20 -13.31
C ALA A 94 1.45 -2.76 -13.79
N MET A 95 1.23 -1.79 -12.88
CA MET A 95 0.87 -0.42 -13.26
C MET A 95 2.04 0.42 -13.77
N CYS A 96 3.26 0.09 -13.36
CA CYS A 96 4.48 0.83 -13.66
C CYS A 96 5.46 -0.04 -14.41
N ILE A 97 6.04 0.52 -15.47
CA ILE A 97 7.11 -0.09 -16.25
C ILE A 97 8.38 0.72 -16.10
N VAL A 98 9.53 0.06 -16.21
CA VAL A 98 10.83 0.75 -16.30
C VAL A 98 11.08 1.02 -17.78
N ALA A 99 10.93 2.27 -18.18
CA ALA A 99 11.17 2.71 -19.56
C ALA A 99 12.57 3.29 -19.68
N ARG A 100 13.22 3.02 -20.81
CA ARG A 100 14.49 3.64 -21.18
C ARG A 100 14.21 4.90 -22.00
N ARG A 101 14.80 6.01 -21.60
CA ARG A 101 14.90 7.25 -22.39
C ARG A 101 16.33 7.42 -22.86
N ASP A 102 16.49 8.04 -24.02
CA ASP A 102 17.81 8.29 -24.60
C ASP A 102 18.59 9.32 -23.80
N GLU A 103 17.90 10.33 -23.27
CA GLU A 103 18.43 11.31 -22.35
C GLU A 103 17.31 11.98 -21.53
N LYS A 104 17.69 12.61 -20.42
CA LYS A 104 16.77 13.37 -19.57
C LYS A 104 16.84 14.86 -19.88
N GLU A 105 15.95 15.33 -20.75
CA GLU A 105 15.98 16.69 -21.31
C GLU A 105 16.17 17.79 -20.26
N ASP A 106 15.48 17.69 -19.12
CA ASP A 106 15.55 18.71 -18.06
C ASP A 106 16.91 18.79 -17.39
N CYS A 107 17.62 17.67 -17.31
CA CYS A 107 18.98 17.61 -16.80
C CYS A 107 19.99 18.03 -17.85
N VAL A 108 19.78 17.68 -19.12
CA VAL A 108 20.64 18.10 -20.23
C VAL A 108 20.61 19.63 -20.42
N LYS A 109 19.44 20.26 -20.24
CA LYS A 109 19.29 21.74 -20.27
C LYS A 109 20.15 22.43 -19.20
N ARG A 110 20.33 21.81 -18.03
CA ARG A 110 21.10 22.37 -16.91
C ARG A 110 22.58 22.01 -17.01
N PHE A 111 22.88 20.81 -17.49
CA PHE A 111 24.20 20.22 -17.54
C PHE A 111 24.40 19.48 -18.87
N ALA A 112 25.06 20.13 -19.82
CA ALA A 112 25.28 19.59 -21.16
C ALA A 112 26.11 18.29 -21.17
N GLU A 113 26.89 18.02 -20.11
CA GLU A 113 27.67 16.78 -19.96
C GLU A 113 26.81 15.52 -19.79
N LEU A 114 25.52 15.66 -19.48
CA LEU A 114 24.59 14.55 -19.38
C LEU A 114 23.88 14.22 -20.71
N ALA A 115 24.20 14.93 -21.79
CA ALA A 115 23.69 14.61 -23.12
C ALA A 115 24.10 13.19 -23.53
N MET A 116 23.20 12.46 -24.19
CA MET A 116 23.40 11.08 -24.64
C MET A 116 23.61 10.03 -23.53
N ILE A 117 23.44 10.38 -22.25
CA ILE A 117 23.44 9.41 -21.16
C ILE A 117 22.04 8.79 -21.06
N PRO A 118 21.89 7.47 -21.30
CA PRO A 118 20.58 6.83 -21.23
C PRO A 118 20.06 6.85 -19.79
N THR A 119 18.78 7.17 -19.64
CA THR A 119 18.12 7.24 -18.35
C THR A 119 16.97 6.24 -18.26
N TYR A 120 16.88 5.55 -17.13
CA TYR A 120 15.79 4.61 -16.86
C TYR A 120 14.83 5.25 -15.86
N GLU A 121 13.57 5.40 -16.27
CA GLU A 121 12.54 6.06 -15.49
C GLU A 121 11.31 5.17 -15.32
N LEU A 122 10.53 5.46 -14.28
CA LEU A 122 9.26 4.78 -14.04
C LEU A 122 8.17 5.50 -14.82
N GLU A 123 7.59 4.77 -15.77
CA GLU A 123 6.48 5.23 -16.58
C GLU A 123 5.22 4.41 -16.23
N MET A 124 4.06 5.06 -16.26
CA MET A 124 2.81 4.30 -16.14
C MET A 124 2.63 3.46 -17.40
N THR A 125 2.03 2.28 -17.24
CA THR A 125 1.65 1.46 -18.39
C THR A 125 0.68 2.22 -19.32
N ASP A 126 0.79 2.00 -20.62
CA ASP A 126 -0.11 2.58 -21.64
C ASP A 126 -1.56 2.09 -21.53
N ASN A 127 -1.82 1.08 -20.68
CA ASN A 127 -3.15 0.55 -20.47
C ASN A 127 -3.95 1.43 -19.50
N GLU A 128 -4.67 2.42 -20.05
CA GLU A 128 -5.54 3.35 -19.30
C GLU A 128 -6.56 2.62 -18.40
N LEU A 129 -7.07 1.48 -18.85
CA LEU A 129 -8.05 0.69 -18.09
C LEU A 129 -7.39 0.07 -16.85
N LEU A 130 -6.18 -0.44 -16.98
CA LEU A 130 -5.42 -1.00 -15.85
C LEU A 130 -5.05 0.09 -14.84
N VAL A 131 -4.63 1.27 -15.32
CA VAL A 131 -4.31 2.43 -14.46
C VAL A 131 -5.56 2.89 -13.70
N THR A 132 -6.68 3.08 -14.39
CA THR A 132 -7.95 3.51 -13.79
C THR A 132 -8.48 2.49 -12.79
N PHE A 133 -8.45 1.21 -13.15
CA PHE A 133 -8.85 0.12 -12.27
C PHE A 133 -8.01 0.10 -10.98
N ASN A 134 -6.68 0.17 -11.11
CA ASN A 134 -5.78 0.19 -9.97
C ASN A 134 -6.01 1.40 -9.06
N PHE A 135 -6.24 2.58 -9.64
CA PHE A 135 -6.53 3.80 -8.88
C PHE A 135 -7.79 3.63 -8.02
N TRP A 136 -8.88 3.15 -8.61
CA TRP A 136 -10.13 2.93 -7.89
C TRP A 136 -10.05 1.79 -6.88
N MET A 137 -9.42 0.67 -7.25
CA MET A 137 -9.20 -0.45 -6.36
C MET A 137 -8.40 -0.03 -5.13
N PHE A 138 -7.30 0.71 -5.31
CA PHE A 138 -6.49 1.23 -4.20
C PHE A 138 -7.32 2.17 -3.33
N HIS A 139 -8.02 3.14 -3.93
CA HIS A 139 -8.82 4.10 -3.16
C HIS A 139 -9.94 3.43 -2.34
N MET A 140 -10.62 2.44 -2.92
CA MET A 140 -11.70 1.71 -2.27
C MET A 140 -11.18 0.81 -1.15
N CYS A 141 -10.13 0.01 -1.42
CA CYS A 141 -9.60 -0.98 -0.48
C CYS A 141 -8.75 -0.38 0.64
N ASP A 142 -8.08 0.74 0.40
CA ASP A 142 -7.20 1.39 1.40
C ASP A 142 -7.95 2.38 2.28
N LYS A 143 -8.87 3.14 1.69
CA LYS A 143 -9.48 4.30 2.34
C LYS A 143 -10.96 4.11 2.56
N LEU A 144 -11.75 4.05 1.50
CA LEU A 144 -13.20 4.18 1.63
C LEU A 144 -13.82 3.02 2.41
N VAL A 145 -13.59 1.78 1.98
CA VAL A 145 -14.18 0.59 2.61
C VAL A 145 -13.69 0.41 4.04
N PRO A 146 -12.37 0.46 4.34
CA PRO A 146 -11.89 0.38 5.72
C PRO A 146 -12.44 1.48 6.61
N SER A 147 -12.51 2.72 6.14
CA SER A 147 -13.01 3.85 6.94
C SER A 147 -14.49 3.69 7.27
N LEU A 148 -15.33 3.35 6.29
CA LEU A 148 -16.76 3.08 6.52
C LEU A 148 -16.95 1.93 7.51
N PHE A 149 -16.16 0.87 7.34
CA PHE A 149 -16.20 -0.28 8.23
C PHE A 149 -15.79 0.10 9.66
N LEU A 150 -14.70 0.84 9.84
CA LEU A 150 -14.25 1.31 11.14
C LEU A 150 -15.28 2.23 11.82
N CYS A 151 -15.91 3.13 11.07
CA CYS A 151 -17.01 3.95 11.58
C CYS A 151 -18.18 3.09 12.07
N ALA A 152 -18.62 2.11 11.27
CA ALA A 152 -19.69 1.19 11.63
C ALA A 152 -19.34 0.36 12.87
N MET A 153 -18.13 -0.20 12.92
CA MET A 153 -17.65 -0.98 14.07
C MET A 153 -17.54 -0.13 15.33
N THR A 154 -17.06 1.10 15.22
CA THR A 154 -16.96 2.05 16.34
C THR A 154 -18.35 2.36 16.87
N TRP A 155 -19.32 2.66 16.00
CA TRP A 155 -20.70 2.88 16.39
C TRP A 155 -21.31 1.66 17.10
N LEU A 156 -21.08 0.45 16.59
CA LEU A 156 -21.54 -0.79 17.22
C LEU A 156 -20.91 -1.03 18.60
N ILE A 157 -19.62 -0.73 18.75
CA ILE A 157 -18.90 -0.83 20.03
C ILE A 157 -19.50 0.16 21.04
N VAL A 158 -19.65 1.44 20.66
CA VAL A 158 -20.23 2.48 21.55
C VAL A 158 -21.65 2.11 21.95
N ARG A 159 -22.47 1.66 20.99
CA ARG A 159 -23.84 1.22 21.28
C ARG A 159 -23.87 0.06 22.27
N LYS A 160 -22.94 -0.90 22.14
CA LYS A 160 -22.82 -2.03 23.09
C LYS A 160 -22.30 -1.59 24.45
N PHE A 161 -21.37 -0.63 24.49
CA PHE A 161 -20.84 -0.09 25.73
C PHE A 161 -21.92 0.65 26.53
N ASN A 162 -22.79 1.42 25.87
CA ASN A 162 -23.92 2.10 26.50
C ASN A 162 -25.04 1.15 26.99
N GLN A 163 -24.97 -0.15 26.67
CA GLN A 163 -25.91 -1.17 27.16
C GLN A 163 -25.41 -1.86 28.45
N VAL A 164 -24.15 -1.61 28.84
CA VAL A 164 -23.54 -2.04 30.09
C VAL A 164 -23.81 -0.99 31.15
#